data_AF-A0AAU7CMI6-F1
#
_entry.id   AF-A0AAU7CMI6-F1
#
_cell.length_a   1.000
_cell.length_b   1.000
_cell.length_c   1.000
_cell.angle_alpha   90.00
_cell.angle_beta   90.00
_cell.angle_gamma   90.00
#
_symmetry.space_group_name_H-M   'P 1'
#
loop_
_entity.id
_entity.type
_entity.pdbx_description
1 polymer ?
#
loop_
_entity_poly.entity_id
_entity_poly.type
_entity_poly.pdbx_seq_one_letter_code
_entity_poly.pdbx_strand_id
1 'polypeptide(L)'
;MASRAQLVEEIIRPALASGRTVVSDRYLLANIVYQGYAGGLPIEEVGRVGLAATGALLPDLTLILDVPPDLARRRVGESRDRIEDRPLAYHAKVREGFLAAAQASASNTCSYYPAPIVVVDASAEPEVVSSRIQSEVERGLALGPRS
;
A
#
# COMPACT_ATOMS: atom_id res chain seq x y z
N MET A 1 11.82 -7.84 -5.15
CA MET A 1 11.40 -7.24 -6.43
C MET A 1 11.13 -8.28 -7.52
N ALA A 2 11.98 -9.30 -7.73
CA ALA A 2 11.72 -10.37 -8.72
C ALA A 2 10.34 -11.04 -8.59
N SER A 3 9.93 -11.44 -7.37
CA SER A 3 8.58 -12.00 -7.14
C SER A 3 7.44 -11.04 -7.51
N ARG A 4 7.65 -9.72 -7.39
CA ARG A 4 6.64 -8.73 -7.76
C ARG A 4 6.55 -8.57 -9.28
N ALA A 5 7.68 -8.59 -9.97
CA ALA A 5 7.72 -8.59 -11.43
C ALA A 5 6.95 -9.80 -11.99
N GLN A 6 7.22 -10.99 -11.46
CA GLN A 6 6.51 -12.21 -11.86
C GLN A 6 5.00 -12.11 -11.58
N LEU A 7 4.59 -11.67 -10.38
CA LEU A 7 3.17 -11.49 -10.06
C LEU A 7 2.47 -10.53 -11.03
N VAL A 8 3.15 -9.45 -11.42
CA VAL A 8 2.61 -8.48 -12.37
C VAL A 8 2.42 -9.11 -13.74
N GLU A 9 3.44 -9.76 -14.28
CA GLU A 9 3.40 -10.32 -15.64
C GLU A 9 2.49 -11.55 -15.77
N GLU A 10 2.47 -12.43 -14.78
CA GLU A 10 1.76 -13.70 -14.88
C GLU A 10 0.30 -13.62 -14.39
N ILE A 11 -0.01 -12.72 -13.45
CA ILE A 11 -1.33 -12.67 -12.81
C ILE A 11 -2.04 -11.33 -13.04
N ILE A 12 -1.41 -10.21 -12.68
CA ILE A 12 -2.09 -8.91 -12.65
C ILE A 12 -2.39 -8.41 -14.07
N ARG A 13 -1.38 -8.35 -14.95
CA ARG A 13 -1.57 -7.86 -16.33
C ARG A 13 -2.57 -8.71 -17.10
N PRO A 14 -2.53 -10.06 -17.08
CA PRO A 14 -3.54 -10.87 -17.76
C PRO A 14 -4.96 -10.64 -17.21
N ALA A 15 -5.11 -10.51 -15.88
CA ALA A 15 -6.42 -10.22 -15.28
C ALA A 15 -6.97 -8.87 -15.75
N LEU A 16 -6.15 -7.81 -15.70
CA LEU A 16 -6.53 -6.47 -16.17
C LEU A 16 -6.86 -6.47 -17.67
N ALA A 17 -6.05 -7.15 -18.49
CA ALA A 17 -6.28 -7.28 -19.94
C ALA A 17 -7.60 -7.99 -20.27
N SER A 18 -8.08 -8.87 -19.38
CA SER A 18 -9.38 -9.52 -19.49
C SER A 18 -10.56 -8.69 -18.94
N GLY A 19 -10.33 -7.41 -18.59
CA GLY A 19 -11.34 -6.51 -18.06
C GLY A 19 -11.75 -6.79 -16.60
N ARG A 20 -10.91 -7.51 -15.84
CA ARG A 20 -11.19 -7.82 -14.42
C ARG A 20 -10.58 -6.76 -13.50
N THR A 21 -11.28 -6.46 -12.42
CA THR A 21 -10.73 -5.72 -11.29
C THR A 21 -9.77 -6.62 -10.49
N VAL A 22 -8.60 -6.09 -10.15
CA VAL A 22 -7.61 -6.78 -9.31
C VAL A 22 -7.55 -6.12 -7.94
N VAL A 23 -7.76 -6.90 -6.89
CA VAL A 23 -7.52 -6.49 -5.50
C VAL A 23 -6.24 -7.17 -5.04
N SER A 24 -5.31 -6.38 -4.50
CA SER A 24 -3.99 -6.86 -4.08
C SER A 24 -3.76 -6.51 -2.62
N ASP A 25 -3.51 -7.53 -1.79
CA ASP A 25 -2.98 -7.30 -0.44
C ASP A 25 -1.50 -6.96 -0.55
N ARG A 26 -1.20 -5.67 -0.33
CA ARG A 26 0.11 -5.01 -0.50
C ARG A 26 0.64 -5.03 -1.94
N TYR A 27 1.20 -3.90 -2.34
CA TYR A 27 1.85 -3.73 -3.64
C TYR A 27 3.21 -3.03 -3.49
N LEU A 28 3.59 -2.20 -4.46
CA LEU A 28 4.85 -1.46 -4.48
C LEU A 28 5.01 -0.53 -3.26
N LEU A 29 3.95 0.17 -2.84
CA LEU A 29 4.00 1.09 -1.69
C LEU A 29 4.53 0.41 -0.42
N ALA A 30 4.14 -0.84 -0.16
CA ALA A 30 4.64 -1.58 0.98
C ALA A 30 6.16 -1.77 0.92
N ASN A 31 6.72 -2.13 -0.25
CA ASN A 31 8.18 -2.26 -0.37
C ASN A 31 8.88 -0.93 -0.08
N ILE A 32 8.35 0.18 -0.58
CA ILE A 32 8.89 1.52 -0.35
C ILE A 32 8.87 1.86 1.14
N VAL A 33 7.77 1.59 1.84
CA VAL A 33 7.67 1.88 3.27
C VAL A 33 8.56 0.98 4.12
N TYR A 34 8.48 -0.33 3.93
CA TYR A 34 9.21 -1.28 4.77
C TYR A 34 10.72 -1.22 4.54
N GLN A 35 11.18 -1.00 3.30
CA GLN A 35 12.61 -0.98 2.97
C GLN A 35 13.18 0.44 2.97
N GLY A 36 12.41 1.43 2.54
CA GLY A 36 12.81 2.84 2.56
C GLY A 36 12.62 3.45 3.94
N TYR A 37 11.40 3.90 4.23
CA TYR A 37 11.07 4.62 5.46
C TYR A 37 11.49 3.89 6.75
N ALA A 38 11.18 2.61 6.87
CA ALA A 38 11.49 1.82 8.06
C ALA A 38 12.82 1.05 7.96
N GLY A 39 13.26 0.73 6.74
CA GLY A 39 14.45 -0.09 6.46
C GLY A 39 15.74 0.70 6.24
N GLY A 40 15.65 2.02 6.08
CA GLY A 40 16.79 2.92 5.94
C GLY A 40 17.38 3.02 4.53
N LEU A 41 16.75 2.41 3.52
CA LEU A 41 17.17 2.59 2.13
C LEU A 41 16.67 3.94 1.57
N PRO A 42 17.35 4.52 0.57
CA PRO A 42 16.86 5.72 -0.11
C PRO A 42 15.50 5.44 -0.78
N ILE A 43 14.46 6.17 -0.36
CA ILE A 43 13.06 5.97 -0.77
C ILE A 43 12.91 6.04 -2.29
N GLU A 44 13.51 7.06 -2.92
CA GLU A 44 13.49 7.26 -4.38
C GLU A 44 14.11 6.07 -5.13
N GLU A 45 15.18 5.47 -4.61
CA GLU A 45 15.82 4.32 -5.25
C GLU A 45 14.95 3.08 -5.15
N VAL A 46 14.36 2.82 -3.99
CA VAL A 46 13.43 1.69 -3.79
C VAL A 46 12.22 1.83 -4.71
N GLY A 47 11.66 3.04 -4.81
CA GLY A 47 10.54 3.33 -5.72
C GLY A 47 10.93 3.15 -7.18
N ARG A 48 12.06 3.71 -7.62
CA ARG A 48 12.55 3.57 -9.00
C ARG A 48 12.78 2.11 -9.40
N VAL A 49 13.45 1.33 -8.55
CA VAL A 49 13.67 -0.11 -8.79
C VAL A 49 12.34 -0.86 -8.83
N GLY A 50 11.41 -0.51 -7.93
CA GLY A 50 10.09 -1.10 -7.89
C GLY A 50 9.26 -0.81 -9.14
N LEU A 51 9.23 0.43 -9.61
CA LEU A 51 8.58 0.83 -10.86
C LEU A 51 9.17 0.10 -12.07
N ALA A 52 10.50 0.00 -12.15
CA ALA A 52 11.16 -0.76 -13.21
C ALA A 52 10.74 -2.24 -13.16
N ALA A 53 10.70 -2.84 -11.96
CA ALA A 53 10.33 -4.24 -11.79
C ALA A 53 8.85 -4.53 -12.10
N THR A 54 7.94 -3.56 -11.91
CA THR A 54 6.51 -3.72 -12.21
C THR A 54 6.14 -3.24 -13.61
N GLY A 55 7.11 -2.84 -14.45
CA GLY A 55 6.84 -2.22 -15.74
C GLY A 55 5.94 -0.99 -15.61
N ALA A 56 6.17 -0.20 -14.57
CA ALA A 56 5.40 0.98 -14.16
C ALA A 56 3.89 0.72 -13.96
N LEU A 57 3.45 -0.53 -13.82
CA LEU A 57 2.06 -0.83 -13.48
C LEU A 57 1.80 -0.36 -12.04
N LEU A 58 0.88 0.59 -11.90
CA LEU A 58 0.50 1.22 -10.64
C LEU A 58 -0.98 0.98 -10.35
N PRO A 59 -1.39 0.90 -9.07
CA PRO A 59 -2.80 0.78 -8.73
C PRO A 59 -3.56 2.07 -9.06
N ASP A 60 -4.80 1.93 -9.53
CA ASP A 60 -5.73 3.06 -9.69
C ASP A 60 -6.13 3.69 -8.34
N LEU A 61 -6.08 2.90 -7.27
CA LEU A 61 -6.38 3.31 -5.90
C LEU A 61 -5.55 2.48 -4.92
N THR A 62 -4.92 3.14 -3.95
CA THR A 62 -4.29 2.49 -2.80
C THR A 62 -4.99 2.90 -1.52
N LEU A 63 -5.48 1.93 -0.76
CA LEU A 63 -6.08 2.15 0.56
C LEU A 63 -5.08 1.80 1.66
N ILE A 64 -4.79 2.75 2.54
CA ILE A 64 -4.04 2.51 3.77
C ILE A 64 -5.04 2.35 4.90
N LEU A 65 -5.07 1.18 5.52
CA LEU A 65 -5.83 0.94 6.74
C LEU A 65 -4.98 1.37 7.94
N ASP A 66 -5.12 2.64 8.35
CA ASP A 66 -4.33 3.20 9.44
C ASP A 66 -4.87 2.73 10.79
N VAL A 67 -3.99 2.18 11.62
CA VAL A 67 -4.33 1.70 12.95
C VAL A 67 -3.16 2.00 13.90
N PRO A 68 -3.42 2.47 15.13
CA PRO A 68 -2.37 2.61 16.14
C PRO A 68 -1.60 1.29 16.35
N PRO A 69 -0.26 1.30 16.42
CA PRO A 69 0.54 0.07 16.51
C PRO A 69 0.20 -0.82 17.71
N ASP A 70 -0.22 -0.24 18.83
CA ASP A 70 -0.67 -0.96 20.02
C ASP A 70 -1.98 -1.71 19.77
N LEU A 71 -2.93 -1.09 19.06
CA LEU A 71 -4.19 -1.73 18.66
C LEU A 71 -3.94 -2.81 17.60
N ALA A 72 -3.07 -2.54 16.62
CA ALA A 72 -2.68 -3.53 15.61
C ALA A 72 -2.09 -4.79 16.26
N ARG A 73 -1.16 -4.60 17.22
CA ARG A 73 -0.52 -5.70 17.95
C ARG A 73 -1.51 -6.54 18.75
N ARG A 74 -2.56 -5.93 19.32
CA ARG A 74 -3.65 -6.67 19.98
C ARG A 74 -4.45 -7.52 19.00
N ARG A 75 -4.72 -7.02 17.78
CA ARG A 75 -5.49 -7.74 16.75
C ARG A 75 -4.73 -8.90 16.11
N VAL A 76 -3.42 -8.78 15.91
CA VAL A 76 -2.57 -9.86 15.37
C VAL A 76 -2.50 -11.07 16.32
N GLY A 77 -2.59 -10.84 17.64
CA GLY A 77 -2.53 -11.90 18.64
C GLY A 77 -1.17 -12.63 18.65
N GLU A 78 -1.22 -13.96 18.70
CA GLU A 78 -0.05 -14.85 18.77
C GLU A 78 0.54 -15.21 17.39
N SER A 79 -0.18 -14.94 16.30
CA SER A 79 0.29 -15.25 14.94
C SER A 79 1.22 -14.14 14.45
N ARG A 80 2.44 -14.09 15.01
CA ARG A 80 3.46 -13.10 14.64
C ARG A 80 4.49 -13.71 13.73
N ASP A 81 4.68 -13.09 12.57
CA ASP A 81 5.84 -13.31 11.74
C ASP A 81 7.03 -12.46 12.22
N ARG A 82 8.18 -12.62 11.55
CA ARG A 82 9.43 -11.93 11.90
C ARG A 82 9.35 -10.39 11.82
N ILE A 83 8.42 -9.85 11.03
CA ILE A 83 8.15 -8.42 10.91
C ILE A 83 7.27 -7.97 12.07
N GLU A 84 6.21 -8.72 12.41
CA GLU A 84 5.36 -8.40 13.56
C GLU A 84 6.10 -8.44 14.90
N ASP A 85 7.12 -9.29 15.03
CA ASP A 85 7.97 -9.37 16.22
C ASP A 85 8.97 -8.21 16.38
N ARG A 86 9.05 -7.28 15.41
CA ARG A 86 9.92 -6.11 15.54
C ARG A 86 9.44 -5.16 16.64
N PRO A 87 10.34 -4.33 17.22
CA PRO A 87 9.98 -3.39 18.27
C PRO A 87 8.87 -2.41 17.85
N LEU A 88 8.08 -1.90 18.80
CA LEU A 88 7.04 -0.90 18.54
C LEU A 88 7.56 0.33 17.80
N ALA A 89 8.80 0.75 18.05
CA ALA A 89 9.45 1.86 17.34
C ALA A 89 9.62 1.58 15.84
N TYR A 90 9.81 0.31 15.43
CA TYR A 90 9.84 -0.06 14.02
C TYR A 90 8.45 0.08 13.39
N HIS A 91 7.42 -0.44 14.06
CA HIS A 91 6.03 -0.33 13.59
C HIS A 91 5.55 1.13 13.51
N ALA A 92 6.00 1.98 14.44
CA ALA A 92 5.76 3.42 14.38
C ALA A 92 6.36 4.03 13.10
N LYS A 93 7.63 3.72 12.76
CA LYS A 93 8.27 4.16 11.52
C LYS A 93 7.55 3.66 10.26
N VAL A 94 7.05 2.43 10.28
CA VAL A 94 6.26 1.87 9.17
C VAL A 94 4.98 2.67 9.00
N ARG A 95 4.23 2.93 10.08
CA ARG A 95 3.02 3.76 10.05
C ARG A 95 3.31 5.17 9.55
N GLU A 96 4.33 5.82 10.09
CA GLU A 96 4.78 7.16 9.67
C GLU A 96 5.13 7.18 8.18
N GLY A 97 5.81 6.15 7.67
CA GLY A 97 6.14 6.06 6.24
C GLY A 97 4.91 5.94 5.34
N PHE A 98 3.92 5.16 5.73
CA PHE A 98 2.64 5.08 5.00
C PHE A 98 1.91 6.43 4.98
N LEU A 99 1.82 7.10 6.13
CA LEU A 99 1.17 8.42 6.24
C LEU A 99 1.92 9.51 5.46
N ALA A 100 3.26 9.50 5.50
CA ALA A 100 4.09 10.43 4.74
C ALA A 100 3.91 10.24 3.22
N ALA A 101 3.85 9.00 2.75
CA ALA A 101 3.56 8.71 1.34
C ALA A 101 2.15 9.19 0.94
N ALA A 102 1.14 8.99 1.79
CA ALA A 102 -0.21 9.49 1.56
C ALA A 102 -0.25 11.03 1.46
N GLN A 103 0.44 11.71 2.38
CA GLN A 103 0.56 13.17 2.36
C GLN A 103 1.25 13.66 1.07
N ALA A 104 2.35 13.04 0.68
CA ALA A 104 3.08 13.38 -0.54
C ALA A 104 2.26 13.12 -1.82
N SER A 105 1.46 12.05 -1.83
CA SER A 105 0.50 11.76 -2.91
C SER A 105 -0.57 12.86 -2.99
N ALA A 106 -1.16 13.26 -1.87
CA ALA A 106 -2.18 14.30 -1.82
C ALA A 106 -1.65 15.69 -2.25
N SER A 107 -0.38 15.99 -1.98
CA SER A 107 0.28 17.23 -2.44
C SER A 107 0.85 17.14 -3.86
N ASN A 108 0.69 16.01 -4.56
CA ASN A 108 1.30 15.74 -5.87
C ASN A 108 2.83 15.91 -5.89
N THR A 109 3.51 15.66 -4.76
CA THR A 109 4.97 15.76 -4.63
C THR A 109 5.66 14.39 -4.56
N CYS A 110 4.89 13.30 -4.66
CA CYS A 110 5.41 11.94 -4.62
C CYS A 110 5.88 11.48 -6.02
N SER A 111 7.18 11.58 -6.31
CA SER A 111 7.78 11.09 -7.57
C SER A 111 7.90 9.57 -7.62
N TYR A 112 8.17 8.93 -6.48
CA TYR A 112 8.48 7.51 -6.39
C TYR A 112 7.22 6.60 -6.36
N TYR A 113 6.04 7.17 -6.09
CA TYR A 113 4.75 6.48 -6.10
C TYR A 113 3.62 7.46 -6.48
N PRO A 114 3.40 7.70 -7.78
CA PRO A 114 2.44 8.70 -8.26
C PRO A 114 0.98 8.23 -8.26
N ALA A 115 0.70 7.03 -7.75
CA ALA A 115 -0.67 6.53 -7.61
C ALA A 115 -1.39 7.23 -6.44
N PRO A 116 -2.72 7.41 -6.53
CA PRO A 116 -3.49 8.01 -5.45
C PRO A 116 -3.53 7.09 -4.24
N ILE A 117 -3.36 7.69 -3.08
CA ILE A 117 -3.38 7.02 -1.78
C ILE A 117 -4.49 7.64 -0.93
N VAL A 118 -5.35 6.80 -0.36
CA VAL A 118 -6.37 7.21 0.60
C VAL A 118 -6.13 6.50 1.92
N VAL A 119 -6.14 7.27 3.00
CA VAL A 119 -6.05 6.73 4.36
C VAL A 119 -7.45 6.51 4.90
N VAL A 120 -7.70 5.29 5.39
CA VAL A 120 -8.91 4.89 6.08
C VAL A 120 -8.55 4.61 7.53
N ASP A 121 -9.22 5.28 8.47
CA ASP A 121 -9.08 4.98 9.89
C ASP A 121 -9.66 3.59 10.17
N ALA A 122 -8.77 2.64 10.47
CA ALA A 122 -9.09 1.26 10.79
C ALA A 122 -9.16 1.00 12.30
N SER A 123 -9.10 2.04 13.14
CA SER A 123 -9.31 1.93 14.59
C SER A 123 -10.78 1.82 14.99
N ALA A 124 -11.70 2.22 14.10
CA ALA A 124 -13.14 2.10 14.27
C ALA A 124 -13.64 0.63 14.20
N GLU A 125 -14.94 0.45 14.44
CA GLU A 125 -15.62 -0.84 14.31
C GLU A 125 -15.59 -1.37 12.86
N PRO A 126 -15.52 -2.70 12.65
CA PRO A 126 -15.35 -3.30 11.33
C PRO A 126 -16.38 -2.84 10.29
N GLU A 127 -17.64 -2.65 10.69
CA GLU A 127 -18.72 -2.20 9.81
C GLU A 127 -18.45 -0.78 9.29
N VAL A 128 -17.99 0.12 10.16
CA VAL A 128 -17.65 1.51 9.80
C VAL A 128 -16.49 1.53 8.82
N VAL A 129 -15.46 0.73 9.09
CA VAL A 129 -14.28 0.60 8.22
C VAL A 129 -14.70 0.05 6.86
N SER A 130 -15.53 -0.99 6.82
CA SER A 130 -16.03 -1.60 5.59
C SER A 130 -16.83 -0.61 4.75
N SER A 131 -17.78 0.12 5.35
CA SER A 131 -18.55 1.14 4.64
C SER A 131 -17.65 2.24 4.07
N ARG A 132 -16.59 2.63 4.81
CA ARG A 132 -15.65 3.63 4.31
C ARG A 132 -14.85 3.11 3.13
N ILE A 133 -14.33 1.89 3.20
CA ILE A 133 -13.61 1.25 2.09
C ILE A 133 -14.49 1.19 0.84
N GLN A 134 -15.74 0.74 0.97
CA GLN A 134 -16.69 0.66 -0.16
C GLN A 134 -16.88 2.03 -0.82
N SER A 135 -17.12 3.09 -0.03
CA SER A 135 -17.28 4.45 -0.55
C SER A 135 -16.05 4.97 -1.30
N GLU A 136 -14.83 4.65 -0.85
CA GLU A 136 -13.61 5.06 -1.54
C GLU A 136 -13.37 4.24 -2.81
N VAL A 137 -13.67 2.93 -2.78
CA VAL A 137 -13.58 2.06 -3.96
C VAL A 137 -14.57 2.49 -5.03
N GLU A 138 -15.83 2.77 -4.67
CA GLU A 138 -16.84 3.27 -5.60
C GLU A 138 -16.40 4.57 -6.27
N ARG A 139 -15.85 5.51 -5.48
CA ARG A 139 -15.28 6.75 -6.01
C ARG A 139 -14.10 6.50 -6.95
N GLY A 140 -13.20 5.58 -6.59
CA GLY A 140 -12.07 5.19 -7.43
C GLY A 140 -12.50 4.59 -8.76
N LEU A 141 -13.47 3.67 -8.74
CA LEU A 141 -14.00 3.01 -9.94
C LEU A 141 -14.79 3.96 -10.84
N ALA A 142 -15.50 4.95 -10.27
CA ALA A 142 -16.24 5.94 -11.04
C ALA A 142 -15.35 6.83 -11.92
N LEU A 143 -14.05 6.96 -11.60
CA LEU A 143 -13.08 7.73 -12.38
C LEU A 143 -12.57 6.98 -13.62
N GLY A 144 -12.90 5.69 -13.76
CA GLY A 144 -12.40 4.83 -14.83
C GLY A 144 -10.91 4.44 -14.65
N PRO A 145 -10.39 3.53 -15.50
CA PRO A 145 -8.98 3.12 -15.45
C PRO A 145 -8.05 4.29 -15.72
N ARG A 146 -6.99 4.44 -14.92
CA ARG A 146 -5.89 5.33 -15.26
C ARG A 146 -5.01 4.61 -16.29
N SER A 147 -5.09 5.08 -17.54
CA SER A 147 -4.41 4.59 -18.76
C SER A 147 -3.05 3.94 -18.55
#